data_AF-A0A2M8FTB7-F1
#
_entry.id   AF-A0A2M8FTB7-F1
#
_cell.length_a   1.000
_cell.length_b   1.000
_cell.length_c   1.000
_cell.angle_alpha   90.00
_cell.angle_beta   90.00
_cell.angle_gamma   90.00
#
_symmetry.space_group_name_H-M   'P 1'
#
loop_
_entity.id
_entity.type
_entity.pdbx_description
1 polymer ?
#
loop_
_entity_poly.entity_id
_entity_poly.type
_entity_poly.pdbx_seq_one_letter_code
_entity_poly.pdbx_strand_id
1 'polypeptide(L)'
;MDYSPEMAAKIANEIANLLDTVTKEIKNQVALNAVHTIETEYAQKAELVKALQDSLTLLRILGINEFDSQVERYTEQLSIAILENKTNAIKELEKRLAVFSKHGDKFIYLRDKIFTEQKQLYSLALKLDEIKLDISTNVSSKFVIDYATPADKKHAPKRMIIVLIST
;
A
#
# COMPACT_ATOMS: atom_id res chain seq x y z
N MET A 1 -4.63 48.16 12.75
CA MET A 1 -3.21 48.26 13.13
C MET A 1 -3.10 47.69 14.52
N ASP A 2 -2.28 46.66 14.71
CA ASP A 2 -1.89 46.31 16.08
C ASP A 2 -1.10 47.47 16.67
N TYR A 3 -1.34 47.76 17.95
CA TYR A 3 -0.85 48.96 18.60
C TYR A 3 0.68 48.97 18.81
N SER A 4 1.34 47.82 18.73
CA SER A 4 2.78 47.64 18.89
C SER A 4 3.35 46.80 17.73
N PRO A 5 4.46 47.24 17.09
CA PRO A 5 5.19 46.47 16.08
C PRO A 5 5.66 45.10 16.61
N GLU A 6 6.03 45.03 17.88
CA GLU A 6 6.41 43.80 18.57
C GLU A 6 5.24 42.84 18.68
N MET A 7 4.05 43.35 19.00
CA MET A 7 2.82 42.57 19.06
C MET A 7 2.46 42.01 17.67
N ALA A 8 2.57 42.82 16.62
CA ALA A 8 2.30 42.39 15.25
C ALA A 8 3.24 41.25 14.80
N ALA A 9 4.54 41.36 15.09
CA ALA A 9 5.52 40.32 14.78
C ALA A 9 5.25 39.02 15.56
N LYS A 10 4.89 39.12 16.85
CA LYS A 10 4.49 37.96 17.66
C LYS A 10 3.24 37.28 17.11
N ILE A 11 2.20 38.05 16.75
CA ILE A 11 0.97 37.53 16.17
C ILE A 11 1.26 36.79 14.86
N ALA A 12 2.10 37.35 13.98
CA ALA A 12 2.44 36.71 12.70
C ALA A 12 3.17 35.36 12.88
N ASN A 13 4.16 35.31 13.78
CA ASN A 13 4.85 34.06 14.10
C ASN A 13 3.90 33.05 14.77
N GLU A 14 2.99 33.51 15.62
CA GLU A 14 2.03 32.65 16.31
C GLU A 14 0.98 32.06 15.35
N ILE A 15 0.51 32.85 14.38
CA ILE A 15 -0.36 32.34 13.31
C ILE A 15 0.35 31.26 12.50
N ALA A 16 1.63 31.44 12.17
CA ALA A 16 2.42 30.41 11.47
C ALA A 16 2.60 29.14 12.32
N ASN A 17 2.80 29.29 13.63
CA ASN A 17 2.88 28.16 14.57
C ASN A 17 1.54 27.43 14.71
N LEU A 18 0.44 28.15 14.81
CA LEU A 18 -0.90 27.59 14.89
C LEU A 18 -1.27 26.85 13.61
N LEU A 19 -0.97 27.44 12.44
CA LEU A 19 -1.22 26.80 11.15
C LEU A 19 -0.46 25.46 11.02
N ASP A 20 0.81 25.43 11.44
CA ASP A 20 1.61 24.20 11.44
C ASP A 20 1.03 23.14 12.40
N THR A 21 0.58 23.57 13.58
CA THR A 21 -0.07 22.68 14.57
C THR A 21 -1.37 22.09 14.03
N VAL A 22 -2.26 22.93 13.49
CA VAL A 22 -3.55 22.50 12.91
C VAL A 22 -3.33 21.60 11.69
N THR A 23 -2.39 21.96 10.80
CA THR A 23 -2.08 21.15 9.61
C THR A 23 -1.59 19.76 10.01
N LYS A 24 -0.74 19.68 11.03
CA LYS A 24 -0.23 18.44 11.57
C LYS A 24 -1.33 17.59 12.23
N GLU A 25 -2.23 18.21 12.99
CA GLU A 25 -3.38 17.51 13.57
C GLU A 25 -4.28 16.91 12.48
N ILE A 26 -4.59 17.70 11.44
CA ILE A 26 -5.37 17.23 10.29
C ILE A 26 -4.66 16.05 9.60
N LYS A 27 -3.36 16.16 9.32
CA LYS A 27 -2.58 15.08 8.70
C LYS A 27 -2.60 13.81 9.52
N ASN A 28 -2.43 13.91 10.84
CA ASN A 28 -2.50 12.77 11.75
C ASN A 28 -3.89 12.12 11.72
N GLN A 29 -4.97 12.91 11.76
CA GLN A 29 -6.33 12.38 11.71
C GLN A 29 -6.61 11.66 10.37
N VAL A 30 -6.18 12.25 9.25
CA VAL A 30 -6.30 11.62 7.92
C VAL A 30 -5.50 10.33 7.86
N ALA A 31 -4.26 10.33 8.37
CA ALA A 31 -3.39 9.16 8.39
C ALA A 31 -3.98 8.02 9.24
N LEU A 32 -4.56 8.32 10.41
CA LEU A 32 -5.25 7.32 11.25
C LEU A 32 -6.44 6.69 10.54
N ASN A 33 -7.25 7.50 9.84
CA ASN A 33 -8.37 6.97 9.04
C ASN A 33 -7.88 6.11 7.87
N ALA A 34 -6.77 6.50 7.23
CA ALA A 34 -6.15 5.73 6.16
C ALA A 34 -5.61 4.39 6.67
N VAL A 35 -4.94 4.37 7.84
CA VAL A 35 -4.49 3.13 8.49
C VAL A 35 -5.66 2.18 8.70
N HIS A 36 -6.75 2.65 9.30
CA HIS A 36 -7.92 1.81 9.56
C HIS A 36 -8.51 1.20 8.27
N THR A 37 -8.58 2.00 7.21
CA THR A 37 -9.08 1.55 5.90
C THR A 37 -8.16 0.49 5.30
N ILE A 38 -6.85 0.72 5.31
CA ILE A 38 -5.85 -0.20 4.76
C ILE A 38 -5.77 -1.48 5.58
N GLU A 39 -5.87 -1.42 6.90
CA GLU A 39 -5.92 -2.59 7.79
C GLU A 39 -7.12 -3.47 7.48
N THR A 40 -8.28 -2.86 7.25
CA THR A 40 -9.51 -3.57 6.88
C THR A 40 -9.33 -4.28 5.53
N GLU A 41 -8.81 -3.59 4.53
CA GLU A 41 -8.59 -4.17 3.20
C GLU A 41 -7.50 -5.26 3.22
N TYR A 42 -6.44 -5.07 4.00
CA TYR A 42 -5.41 -6.07 4.23
C TYR A 42 -6.01 -7.34 4.84
N ALA A 43 -6.83 -7.23 5.89
CA ALA A 43 -7.46 -8.36 6.55
C ALA A 43 -8.38 -9.14 5.60
N GLN A 44 -9.21 -8.43 4.82
CA GLN A 44 -10.08 -9.05 3.82
C GLN A 44 -9.28 -9.80 2.75
N LYS A 45 -8.19 -9.20 2.26
CA LYS A 45 -7.33 -9.81 1.25
C LYS A 45 -6.55 -11.00 1.81
N ALA A 46 -6.10 -10.94 3.07
CA ALA A 46 -5.45 -12.05 3.75
C ALA A 46 -6.39 -13.27 3.86
N GLU A 47 -7.65 -13.05 4.24
CA GLU A 47 -8.66 -14.12 4.27
C GLU A 47 -8.95 -14.68 2.87
N LEU A 48 -9.00 -13.83 1.83
CA LEU A 48 -9.13 -14.29 0.45
C LEU A 48 -7.94 -15.17 0.04
N VAL A 49 -6.71 -14.73 0.29
CA VAL A 49 -5.49 -15.51 -0.02
C VAL A 49 -5.52 -16.87 0.67
N LYS A 50 -5.92 -16.89 1.94
CA LYS A 50 -6.07 -18.13 2.72
C LYS A 50 -7.12 -19.05 2.11
N ALA A 51 -8.31 -18.55 1.77
CA ALA A 51 -9.35 -19.36 1.13
C ALA A 51 -8.92 -19.93 -0.24
N LEU A 52 -8.14 -19.17 -1.01
CA LEU A 52 -7.55 -19.64 -2.26
C LEU A 52 -6.50 -20.73 -2.02
N GLN A 53 -5.65 -20.58 -0.99
CA GLN A 53 -4.66 -21.58 -0.59
C GLN A 53 -5.31 -22.88 -0.11
N ASP A 54 -6.40 -22.80 0.66
CA ASP A 54 -7.19 -23.96 1.08
C ASP A 54 -7.76 -24.68 -0.14
N SER A 55 -8.31 -23.93 -1.10
CA SER A 55 -8.81 -24.47 -2.37
C SER A 55 -7.71 -25.15 -3.19
N LEU A 56 -6.52 -24.54 -3.28
CA LEU A 56 -5.36 -25.12 -3.96
C LEU A 56 -4.89 -26.41 -3.25
N THR A 57 -4.99 -26.44 -1.92
CA THR A 57 -4.61 -27.60 -1.10
C THR A 57 -5.49 -28.81 -1.42
N LEU A 58 -6.79 -28.62 -1.70
CA LEU A 58 -7.66 -29.71 -2.15
C LEU A 58 -7.16 -30.34 -3.45
N LEU A 59 -6.63 -29.55 -4.39
CA LEU A 59 -6.05 -30.07 -5.64
C LEU A 59 -4.71 -30.77 -5.40
N ARG A 60 -3.91 -30.30 -4.43
CA ARG A 60 -2.68 -30.95 -3.99
C ARG A 60 -2.92 -32.30 -3.33
N ILE A 61 -4.04 -32.48 -2.63
CA ILE A 61 -4.46 -33.78 -2.07
C ILE A 61 -4.80 -34.77 -3.19
N LEU A 62 -5.32 -34.30 -4.33
CA LEU A 62 -5.45 -35.10 -5.56
C LEU A 62 -4.07 -35.39 -6.23
N GLY A 63 -2.99 -34.87 -5.64
CA GLY A 63 -1.59 -35.02 -6.01
C GLY A 63 -1.15 -34.15 -7.19
N ILE A 64 -1.90 -33.07 -7.47
CA ILE A 64 -1.48 -32.01 -8.39
C ILE A 64 -0.68 -31.00 -7.57
N ASN A 65 0.65 -31.13 -7.62
CA ASN A 65 1.55 -30.31 -6.82
C ASN A 65 2.31 -29.29 -7.67
N GLU A 66 2.70 -29.72 -8.87
CA GLU A 66 3.47 -28.93 -9.83
C GLU A 66 3.00 -29.33 -11.23
N PHE A 67 1.86 -28.76 -11.63
CA PHE A 67 1.11 -29.22 -12.81
C PHE A 67 1.98 -29.34 -14.06
N ASP A 68 2.70 -28.27 -14.43
CA ASP A 68 3.46 -28.20 -15.68
C ASP A 68 4.54 -29.30 -15.74
N SER A 69 5.41 -29.36 -14.73
CA SER A 69 6.49 -30.36 -14.65
C SER A 69 5.98 -31.78 -14.43
N GLN A 70 4.89 -31.96 -13.70
CA GLN A 70 4.28 -33.29 -13.55
C GLN A 70 3.74 -33.77 -14.89
N VAL A 71 2.90 -32.99 -15.58
CA VAL A 71 2.28 -33.38 -16.86
C VAL A 71 3.34 -33.71 -17.91
N GLU A 72 4.40 -32.91 -18.02
CA GLU A 72 5.52 -33.17 -18.93
C GLU A 72 6.15 -34.55 -18.65
N ARG A 73 6.56 -34.80 -17.40
CA ARG A 73 7.20 -36.07 -17.02
C ARG A 73 6.26 -37.27 -17.16
N TYR A 74 4.99 -37.13 -16.80
CA TYR A 74 4.01 -38.21 -16.97
C TYR A 74 3.77 -38.54 -18.45
N THR A 75 3.75 -37.53 -19.32
CA THR A 75 3.58 -37.71 -20.77
C THR A 75 4.82 -38.35 -21.42
N GLU A 76 6.01 -37.96 -20.99
CA GLU A 76 7.26 -38.60 -21.42
C GLU A 76 7.29 -40.08 -21.03
N GLN A 77 6.99 -40.40 -19.75
CA GLN A 77 6.97 -41.78 -19.27
C GLN A 77 5.87 -42.62 -19.95
N LEU A 78 4.73 -42.01 -20.30
CA LEU A 78 3.70 -42.69 -21.08
C LEU A 78 4.22 -43.09 -22.45
N SER A 79 4.95 -42.19 -23.11
CA SER A 79 5.53 -42.44 -24.43
C SER A 79 6.54 -43.60 -24.38
N ILE A 80 7.39 -43.64 -23.35
CA ILE A 80 8.32 -44.75 -23.11
C ILE A 80 7.57 -46.06 -22.86
N ALA A 81 6.55 -46.04 -21.99
CA ALA A 81 5.76 -47.23 -21.67
C ALA A 81 5.04 -47.82 -22.89
N ILE A 82 4.59 -46.96 -23.82
CA ILE A 82 4.02 -47.36 -25.11
C ILE A 82 5.07 -48.08 -25.96
N LEU A 83 6.26 -47.51 -26.12
CA LEU A 83 7.36 -48.12 -26.90
C LEU A 83 7.78 -49.49 -26.32
N GLU A 84 7.78 -49.62 -25.00
CA GLU A 84 8.15 -50.85 -24.30
C GLU A 84 6.99 -51.85 -24.13
N ASN A 85 5.80 -51.55 -24.66
CA ASN A 85 4.59 -52.37 -24.52
C ASN A 85 4.21 -52.71 -23.06
N LYS A 86 4.48 -51.80 -22.12
CA LYS A 86 4.17 -51.98 -20.68
C LYS A 86 2.72 -51.60 -20.38
N THR A 87 1.77 -52.44 -20.78
CA THR A 87 0.31 -52.16 -20.71
C THR A 87 -0.19 -51.71 -19.33
N ASN A 88 0.34 -52.28 -18.24
CA ASN A 88 -0.04 -51.86 -16.88
C ASN A 88 0.43 -50.44 -16.54
N ALA A 89 1.64 -50.07 -16.97
CA ALA A 89 2.17 -48.73 -16.76
C ALA A 89 1.39 -47.69 -17.58
N ILE A 90 1.07 -48.01 -18.84
CA ILE A 90 0.24 -47.17 -19.72
C ILE A 90 -1.08 -46.81 -19.02
N LYS A 91 -1.81 -47.83 -18.53
CA LYS A 91 -3.11 -47.62 -17.85
C LYS A 91 -3.01 -46.72 -16.61
N GLU A 92 -1.98 -46.89 -15.79
CA GLU A 92 -1.82 -46.08 -14.58
C GLU A 92 -1.42 -44.63 -14.92
N LEU A 93 -0.54 -44.45 -15.91
CA LEU A 93 -0.12 -43.13 -16.38
C LEU A 93 -1.29 -42.36 -17.02
N GLU A 94 -2.09 -43.01 -17.86
CA GLU A 94 -3.31 -42.43 -18.46
C GLU A 94 -4.33 -42.01 -17.38
N LYS A 95 -4.56 -42.87 -16.39
CA LYS A 95 -5.43 -42.56 -15.25
C LYS A 95 -4.95 -41.32 -14.49
N ARG A 96 -3.64 -41.18 -14.29
CA ARG A 96 -3.05 -40.01 -13.63
C ARG A 96 -3.18 -38.75 -14.49
N LEU A 97 -2.89 -38.85 -15.78
CA LEU A 97 -3.06 -37.77 -16.76
C LEU A 97 -4.51 -37.30 -16.85
N ALA A 98 -5.49 -38.20 -16.74
CA ALA A 98 -6.91 -37.82 -16.71
C ALA A 98 -7.27 -36.93 -15.50
N VAL A 99 -6.63 -37.12 -14.34
CA VAL A 99 -6.79 -36.23 -13.17
C VAL A 99 -6.23 -34.85 -13.48
N PHE A 100 -5.04 -34.78 -14.11
CA PHE A 100 -4.44 -33.52 -14.54
C PHE A 100 -5.32 -32.80 -15.57
N SER A 101 -5.82 -33.49 -16.61
CA SER A 101 -6.70 -32.89 -17.62
C SER A 101 -7.99 -32.33 -17.02
N LYS A 102 -8.54 -32.96 -15.97
CA LYS A 102 -9.79 -32.52 -15.33
C LYS A 102 -9.62 -31.29 -14.43
N HIS A 103 -8.44 -31.11 -13.84
CA HIS A 103 -8.22 -30.14 -12.76
C HIS A 103 -7.08 -29.14 -13.01
N GLY A 104 -6.31 -29.32 -14.09
CA GLY A 104 -5.12 -28.54 -14.42
C GLY A 104 -5.36 -27.05 -14.52
N ASP A 105 -6.36 -26.65 -15.31
CA ASP A 105 -6.71 -25.24 -15.50
C ASP A 105 -7.04 -24.55 -14.18
N LYS A 106 -7.78 -25.25 -13.30
CA LYS A 106 -8.13 -24.75 -11.96
C LYS A 106 -6.90 -24.62 -11.07
N PHE A 107 -5.99 -25.58 -11.15
CA PHE A 107 -4.74 -25.53 -10.39
C PHE A 107 -3.88 -24.33 -10.82
N ILE A 108 -3.66 -24.16 -12.13
CA ILE A 108 -2.90 -23.04 -12.70
C ILE A 108 -3.53 -21.71 -12.30
N TYR A 109 -4.84 -21.58 -12.51
CA TYR A 109 -5.59 -20.38 -12.13
C TYR A 109 -5.41 -20.03 -10.65
N LEU A 110 -5.61 -20.99 -9.75
CA LEU A 110 -5.49 -20.76 -8.31
C LEU A 110 -4.06 -20.39 -7.93
N ARG A 111 -3.04 -21.08 -8.47
CA ARG A 111 -1.62 -20.76 -8.23
C ARG A 111 -1.32 -19.32 -8.63
N ASP A 112 -1.71 -18.92 -9.84
CA ASP A 112 -1.37 -17.61 -10.40
C ASP A 112 -2.16 -16.49 -9.71
N LYS A 113 -3.43 -16.77 -9.36
CA LYS A 113 -4.27 -15.87 -8.56
C LYS A 113 -3.68 -15.65 -7.18
N ILE A 114 -3.28 -16.71 -6.47
CA ILE A 114 -2.63 -16.62 -5.16
C ILE A 114 -1.36 -15.76 -5.25
N PHE A 115 -0.51 -15.99 -6.25
CA PHE A 115 0.69 -15.19 -6.46
C PHE A 115 0.39 -13.70 -6.64
N THR A 116 -0.63 -13.38 -7.43
CA THR A 116 -1.05 -12.01 -7.69
C THR A 116 -1.63 -11.34 -6.43
N GLU A 117 -2.50 -12.03 -5.71
CA GLU A 117 -3.10 -11.52 -4.47
C GLU A 117 -2.06 -11.35 -3.36
N GLN A 118 -1.07 -12.24 -3.23
CA GLN A 118 0.04 -12.08 -2.29
C GLN A 118 0.87 -10.83 -2.58
N LYS A 119 1.14 -10.52 -3.86
CA LYS A 119 1.83 -9.27 -4.23
C LYS A 119 1.05 -8.03 -3.80
N GLN A 120 -0.27 -8.04 -4.00
CA GLN A 120 -1.12 -6.94 -3.57
C GLN A 120 -1.16 -6.83 -2.05
N LEU A 121 -1.23 -7.95 -1.33
CA LEU A 121 -1.20 -7.99 0.14
C LEU A 121 0.12 -7.41 0.67
N TYR A 122 1.25 -7.76 0.07
CA TYR A 122 2.55 -7.18 0.40
C TYR A 122 2.59 -5.67 0.15
N SER A 123 2.02 -5.19 -0.96
CA SER A 123 1.92 -3.76 -1.24
C SER A 123 1.08 -3.01 -0.20
N LEU A 124 -0.02 -3.60 0.28
CA LEU A 124 -0.83 -3.03 1.35
C LEU A 124 -0.05 -2.96 2.67
N ALA A 125 0.70 -4.02 3.01
CA ALA A 125 1.57 -4.02 4.19
C ALA A 125 2.62 -2.91 4.13
N LEU A 126 3.31 -2.75 2.99
CA LEU A 126 4.29 -1.67 2.81
C LEU A 126 3.69 -0.28 2.99
N LYS A 127 2.52 -0.02 2.40
CA LYS A 127 1.81 1.26 2.56
C LYS A 127 1.42 1.53 4.00
N LEU A 128 0.99 0.49 4.70
CA LEU A 128 0.63 0.58 6.10
C LEU A 128 1.86 0.92 6.97
N ASP A 129 3.00 0.28 6.71
CA ASP A 129 4.26 0.58 7.40
C ASP A 129 4.74 2.02 7.11
N GLU A 130 4.62 2.48 5.87
CA GLU A 130 4.92 3.86 5.46
C GLU A 130 4.08 4.87 6.25
N ILE A 131 2.76 4.71 6.28
CA ILE A 131 1.87 5.63 6.99
C ILE A 131 2.13 5.60 8.51
N LYS A 132 2.39 4.41 9.08
CA LYS A 132 2.73 4.29 10.51
C LYS A 132 4.03 5.01 10.84
N LEU A 133 5.03 4.93 9.95
CA LEU A 133 6.28 5.67 10.07
C LEU A 133 6.03 7.19 10.00
N ASP A 134 5.21 7.65 9.06
CA ASP A 134 4.87 9.07 8.90
C ASP A 134 4.16 9.64 10.14
N ILE A 135 3.22 8.89 10.72
CA ILE A 135 2.56 9.28 11.98
C ILE A 135 3.58 9.38 13.12
N SER A 136 4.53 8.43 13.19
CA SER A 136 5.51 8.37 14.28
C SER A 136 6.59 9.47 14.20
N THR A 137 7.00 9.86 12.99
CA THR A 137 8.13 10.78 12.76
C THR A 137 7.77 12.24 13.01
N ASN A 138 6.47 12.55 13.17
CA ASN A 138 5.98 13.83 13.68
C ASN A 138 6.52 15.06 12.93
N VAL A 139 6.71 14.91 11.61
CA VAL A 139 7.43 15.87 10.76
C VAL A 139 6.70 17.21 10.72
N SER A 140 7.44 18.30 10.98
CA SER A 140 6.94 19.68 10.86
C SER A 140 6.38 19.92 9.46
N SER A 141 5.19 20.51 9.36
CA SER A 141 4.59 20.88 8.08
C SER A 141 5.05 22.26 7.60
N LYS A 142 5.68 23.05 8.48
CA LYS A 142 6.35 24.31 8.13
C LYS A 142 7.85 24.12 7.96
N PHE A 143 8.40 24.88 6.99
CA PHE A 143 9.82 25.18 6.87
C PHE A 143 9.97 26.70 6.95
N VAL A 144 10.58 27.20 8.02
CA VAL A 144 10.71 28.65 8.25
C VAL A 144 12.01 29.13 7.62
N ILE A 145 11.91 30.02 6.63
CA ILE A 145 13.06 30.67 5.97
C ILE A 145 13.53 31.89 6.78
N ASP A 146 12.58 32.70 7.25
CA ASP A 146 12.82 33.85 8.13
C ASP A 146 11.61 34.08 9.05
N TYR A 147 11.84 34.62 10.24
CA TYR A 147 10.79 34.91 11.23
C TYR A 147 10.26 36.32 11.05
N ALA A 148 8.99 36.55 11.40
CA ALA A 148 8.44 37.90 11.39
C ALA A 148 9.15 38.76 12.46
N THR A 149 9.69 39.90 12.03
CA THR A 149 10.39 40.88 12.89
C THR A 149 9.54 42.14 13.09
N PRO A 150 9.73 42.87 14.21
CA PRO A 150 9.04 44.14 14.43
C PRO A 150 9.34 45.14 13.31
N ALA A 151 8.32 45.88 12.87
CA ALA A 151 8.48 46.85 11.80
C ALA A 151 9.25 48.10 12.26
N ASP A 152 10.37 48.41 11.58
CA ASP A 152 11.19 49.61 11.86
C ASP A 152 10.45 50.93 11.68
N LYS A 153 9.42 50.95 10.81
CA LYS A 153 8.66 52.15 10.48
C LYS A 153 7.16 51.88 10.55
N LYS A 154 6.42 52.81 11.14
CA LYS A 154 4.95 52.76 11.17
C LYS A 154 4.38 52.75 9.76
N HIS A 155 3.49 51.80 9.47
CA HIS A 155 2.89 51.65 8.15
C HIS A 155 1.88 52.78 7.82
N ALA A 156 1.10 53.28 8.78
CA ALA A 156 0.14 54.38 8.60
C ALA A 156 -0.26 55.08 9.92
N PRO A 157 -0.65 56.36 9.88
CA PRO A 157 -0.49 57.28 8.75
C PRO A 157 0.98 57.69 8.58
N LYS A 158 1.44 57.83 7.33
CA LYS A 158 2.79 58.35 7.05
C LYS A 158 2.79 59.85 7.30
N ARG A 159 3.66 60.32 8.20
CA ARG A 159 3.74 61.74 8.58
C ARG A 159 3.93 62.67 7.37
N MET A 160 4.71 62.24 6.37
CA MET A 160 4.89 62.98 5.11
C MET A 160 3.59 63.17 4.33
N ILE A 161 2.72 62.16 4.30
CA ILE A 161 1.43 62.27 3.62
C ILE A 161 0.56 63.27 4.38
N ILE A 162 0.45 63.16 5.72
CA ILE A 162 -0.31 64.12 6.53
C ILE A 162 0.12 65.56 6.24
N VAL A 163 1.43 65.82 6.19
CA VAL A 163 1.96 67.16 5.91
C VAL A 163 1.55 67.67 4.53
N LEU A 164 1.57 66.82 3.49
CA LEU A 164 1.23 67.21 2.11
C LEU A 164 -0.26 67.53 1.86
N ILE A 165 -1.17 66.90 2.61
CA ILE A 165 -2.63 67.10 2.46
C ILE A 165 -3.21 68.09 3.48
N SER A 166 -2.42 68.50 4.48
CA SER A 166 -2.85 69.47 5.51
C SER A 166 -2.34 70.89 5.22
N THR A 167 -1.52 71.07 4.17
CA THR A 167 -1.19 72.36 3.53
C THR A 167 -2.07 72.56 2.31
#